data_AF-A0A924Y9U2-F1
#
_entry.id   AF-A0A924Y9U2-F1
#
_cell.length_a   1.000
_cell.length_b   1.000
_cell.length_c   1.000
_cell.angle_alpha   90.00
_cell.angle_beta   90.00
_cell.angle_gamma   90.00
#
_symmetry.space_group_name_H-M   'P 1'
#
loop_
_entity.id
_entity.type
_entity.pdbx_description
1 polymer ?
#
loop_
_entity_poly.entity_id
_entity_poly.type
_entity_poly.pdbx_seq_one_letter_code
_entity_poly.pdbx_strand_id
1 'polypeptide(L)' 'MASNKNAKPDQTILLRSVIGDLSVLSDGETFATAAGQHVVLWCIPRQSVHTQKPQPKAVV' A
#
# COMPACT_ATOMS: atom_id res chain seq x y z
N MET A 1 13.52 -14.51 7.13
CA MET A 1 12.34 -13.86 6.53
C MET A 1 11.21 -13.91 7.55
N ALA A 2 10.80 -12.76 8.10
CA ALA A 2 9.68 -12.70 9.04
C ALA A 2 8.38 -12.56 8.24
N SER A 3 7.49 -13.56 8.32
CA SER A 3 6.12 -13.45 7.80
C SER A 3 5.24 -12.89 8.90
N ASN A 4 4.78 -11.65 8.76
CA ASN A 4 3.80 -11.08 9.68
C ASN A 4 2.41 -11.66 9.36
N LYS A 5 2.02 -12.72 10.09
CA LYS A 5 0.76 -13.44 9.89
C LYS A 5 -0.48 -12.62 10.30
N ASN A 6 -0.29 -11.46 10.93
CA ASN A 6 -1.35 -10.59 11.43
C ASN A 6 -1.50 -9.29 10.62
N ALA A 7 -0.76 -9.12 9.52
CA ALA A 7 -0.89 -7.96 8.67
C ALA A 7 -2.22 -8.02 7.88
N LYS A 8 -3.11 -7.05 8.11
CA LYS A 8 -4.27 -6.81 7.24
C LYS A 8 -3.82 -5.83 6.15
N PRO A 9 -4.09 -6.09 4.85
CA PRO A 9 -3.75 -5.15 3.80
C PRO A 9 -4.61 -3.89 3.91
N ASP A 10 -3.99 -2.72 3.82
CA ASP A 10 -4.68 -1.43 3.79
C ASP A 10 -5.47 -1.25 2.49
N GLN A 11 -4.96 -1.79 1.38
CA GLN A 11 -5.63 -1.80 0.08
C GLN A 11 -5.43 -3.14 -0.63
N THR A 12 -6.41 -3.52 -1.44
CA THR A 12 -6.35 -4.72 -2.29
C THR A 12 -6.85 -4.34 -3.68
N ILE A 13 -6.03 -4.63 -4.70
CA ILE A 13 -6.40 -4.43 -6.09
C ILE A 13 -6.62 -5.80 -6.72
N LEU A 14 -7.83 -6.03 -7.25
CA LEU A 14 -8.18 -7.25 -7.97
C LEU A 14 -8.04 -7.00 -9.47
N LEU A 15 -7.14 -7.76 -10.09
CA LEU A 15 -6.89 -7.66 -11.52
C LEU A 15 -7.61 -8.79 -12.27
N ARG A 16 -8.23 -8.45 -13.40
CA ARG A 16 -8.98 -9.40 -14.24
C ARG A 16 -8.11 -10.20 -15.21
N SER A 17 -6.79 -10.00 -15.17
CA SER A 17 -5.83 -10.64 -16.06
C SER A 17 -4.68 -11.22 -15.25
N VAL A 18 -4.02 -12.24 -15.82
CA VAL A 18 -2.83 -12.84 -15.23
C VAL A 18 -1.68 -11.84 -15.35
N ILE A 19 -1.02 -11.59 -14.22
CA ILE A 19 0.15 -10.72 -14.14
C ILE A 19 1.39 -11.59 -14.34
N GLY A 20 2.25 -11.20 -15.27
CA GLY A 20 3.53 -11.88 -15.50
C GLY A 20 4.63 -11.37 -14.58
N ASP A 21 4.58 -10.08 -14.21
CA ASP A 21 5.57 -9.45 -13.36
C ASP A 21 5.01 -8.27 -12.54
N LEU A 22 5.63 -8.00 -11.40
CA LEU A 22 5.30 -6.92 -10.48
C LEU A 22 6.57 -6.28 -9.92
N SER A 23 6.64 -4.95 -9.96
CA SER A 23 7.76 -4.20 -9.41
C SER A 23 7.27 -2.99 -8.62
N VAL A 24 7.93 -2.71 -7.50
CA VAL A 24 7.67 -1.52 -6.67
C VAL A 24 8.69 -0.47 -7.04
N LEU A 25 8.24 0.74 -7.34
CA LEU A 25 9.15 1.86 -7.61
C LEU A 25 9.83 2.29 -6.31
N SER A 26 11.00 2.90 -6.43
CA SER A 26 11.80 3.35 -5.28
C SER A 26 11.13 4.44 -4.44
N ASP A 27 10.05 5.04 -4.93
CA ASP A 27 9.24 6.01 -4.19
C ASP A 27 8.41 5.36 -3.06
N GLY A 28 8.27 4.02 -3.07
CA GLY A 28 7.54 3.27 -2.06
C GLY A 28 6.02 3.46 -2.08
N GLU A 29 5.51 4.22 -3.04
CA GLU A 29 4.09 4.57 -3.19
C GLU A 29 3.52 4.13 -4.52
N THR A 30 4.39 3.86 -5.49
CA THR A 30 4.00 3.42 -6.82
C THR A 30 4.47 2.00 -7.05
N PHE A 31 3.63 1.19 -7.71
CA PHE A 31 4.03 -0.10 -8.24
C PHE A 31 3.52 -0.30 -9.66
N ALA A 32 4.25 -1.09 -10.42
CA ALA A 32 3.94 -1.45 -11.79
C ALA A 32 3.54 -2.92 -11.87
N THR A 33 2.50 -3.21 -12.65
CA THR A 33 2.10 -4.58 -12.99
C THR A 33 2.18 -4.77 -14.49
N ALA A 34 2.81 -5.84 -14.95
CA ALA A 34 2.86 -6.22 -16.36
C ALA A 34 1.86 -7.35 -16.65
N ALA A 35 0.91 -7.10 -17.55
CA ALA A 35 -0.07 -8.08 -18.00
C ALA A 35 -0.08 -8.13 -19.54
N GLY A 36 0.40 -9.23 -20.10
CA GLY A 36 0.59 -9.37 -21.55
C GLY A 36 1.57 -8.32 -22.08
N GLN A 37 1.10 -7.45 -22.98
CA GLN A 37 1.89 -6.35 -23.58
C GLN A 37 1.67 -5.00 -22.90
N HIS A 38 0.88 -4.95 -21.82
CA HIS A 38 0.55 -3.72 -21.13
C HIS A 38 1.24 -3.65 -19.76
N VAL A 39 1.76 -2.46 -19.46
CA VAL A 39 2.23 -2.10 -18.12
C VAL A 39 1.26 -1.08 -17.55
N VAL A 40 0.79 -1.34 -16.33
CA VAL A 40 -0.10 -0.44 -15.59
C VAL A 40 0.62 0.03 -14.34
N LEU A 41 0.59 1.34 -14.10
CA LEU A 41 1.12 1.97 -12.90
C LEU A 41 -0.02 2.22 -11.91
N TRP A 42 0.23 1.88 -10.66
CA TRP A 42 -0.69 2.06 -9.54
C TRP A 42 -0.03 2.92 -8.48
N CYS A 43 -0.68 4.01 -8.10
CA CYS A 43 -0.27 4.82 -6.95
C CYS A 43 -1.13 4.44 -5.75
N ILE A 44 -0.48 4.16 -4.62
CA ILE A 44 -1.14 3.94 -3.33
C ILE A 44 -1.36 5.32 -2.71
N PRO A 45 -2.59 5.84 -2.66
CA PRO A 45 -2.81 7.15 -2.04
C PRO A 45 -2.46 7.06 -0.56
N ARG A 46 -1.53 7.90 -0.09
CA ARG A 46 -1.26 8.04 1.34
C ARG A 46 -2.54 8.45 2.04
N GLN A 47 -3.13 7.55 2.81
CA GLN A 47 -4.05 7.94 3.85
C GLN A 47 -3.21 8.70 4.87
N SER A 48 -3.35 10.02 4.93
CA SER A 48 -2.70 10.82 5.96
C SER A 48 -3.19 10.32 7.31
N VAL A 49 -2.35 9.51 7.98
CA VAL A 49 -2.58 9.06 9.35
C VAL A 49 -2.47 10.32 10.21
N HIS A 50 -3.62 10.93 10.49
CA HIS A 50 -3.69 12.09 11.37
C HIS A 50 -3.27 11.59 12.76
N THR A 51 -2.00 11.78 13.10
CA THR A 51 -1.50 11.46 14.44
C THR A 51 -2.16 12.47 15.39
N GLN A 52 -3.29 12.10 15.99
CA GLN A 52 -3.82 12.85 17.12
C GLN A 52 -2.72 12.87 18.19
N LYS A 53 -2.10 14.03 18.39
CA LYS A 53 -1.20 14.23 19.53
C LYS A 53 -2.02 13.93 20.80
N PRO A 54 -1.47 13.19 21.78
CA PRO A 54 -2.16 12.98 23.03
C PRO A 54 -2.47 14.35 23.64
N GLN A 55 -3.76 14.67 23.81
CA GLN A 55 -4.16 15.84 24.56
C GLN A 55 -3.76 15.60 26.02
N PRO A 56 -3.07 16.55 26.68
CA PRO A 56 -2.83 16.43 28.12
C PRO A 56 -4.19 16.40 28.81
N LYS A 57 -4.51 15.28 29.48
CA LYS A 57 -5.66 15.22 30.37
C LYS A 57 -5.45 16.27 31.45
N ALA A 58 -6.36 17.23 31.55
CA ALA A 58 -6.42 18.11 32.70
C ALA A 58 -6.67 17.25 33.94
N VAL A 59 -5.69 17.23 34.86
CA VAL A 59 -5.88 16.71 36.21
C VAL A 59 -6.72 17.75 36.95
N VAL A 60 -7.92 17.35 37.36
CA VAL A 60 -8.79 18.09 38.29
C VAL A 60 -8.40 17.72 39.71
#